data_AF-A0A0D0G4F5-F1
#
_entry.id   AF-A0A0D0G4F5-F1
#
_cell.length_a   1.000
_cell.length_b   1.000
_cell.length_c   1.000
_cell.angle_alpha   90.00
_cell.angle_beta   90.00
_cell.angle_gamma   90.00
#
_symmetry.space_group_name_H-M   'P 1'
#
loop_
_entity.id
_entity.type
_entity.pdbx_description
1 polymer ?
#
loop_
_entity_poly.entity_id
_entity_poly.type
_entity_poly.pdbx_seq_one_letter_code
_entity_poly.pdbx_strand_id
1 'polypeptide(L)'
;MFNKNMKKVICIVASLLVLSTTILSSSSVENRATKKHPKLIRTVTVLLVVDEEYRGNFPDWKQRVKNILNQACEIFYEQHSIIFELKAIGKWNSNGNSAKEIFNDLNTKWNKYDFDFLIGITADSNFNEAGIAKIYHFPPSKSAISLVSDQGSRTWRALVHELSHNFGLNHDKENSNVECFMNYRTMYYAGTWDRSHFRLIIKNQKWYGTVK
;
A
#
# COMPACT_ATOMS: atom_id res chain seq x y z
N MET A 1 -14.98 14.51 9.63
CA MET A 1 -14.46 15.89 9.61
C MET A 1 -12.92 15.80 9.56
N PHE A 2 -12.31 16.17 8.43
CA PHE A 2 -10.86 16.03 8.25
C PHE A 2 -10.11 17.11 9.03
N ASN A 3 -8.95 16.77 9.61
CA ASN A 3 -8.07 17.76 10.20
C ASN A 3 -7.31 18.47 9.07
N LYS A 4 -7.64 19.74 8.80
CA LYS A 4 -7.02 20.56 7.75
C LYS A 4 -5.54 20.92 8.02
N ASN A 5 -5.02 20.64 9.22
CA ASN A 5 -3.64 20.97 9.64
C ASN A 5 -2.68 19.78 9.61
N MET A 6 -2.92 18.77 8.77
CA MET A 6 -1.95 17.68 8.58
C MET A 6 -0.74 18.18 7.79
N LYS A 7 0.44 18.18 8.44
CA LYS A 7 1.73 18.22 7.72
C LYS A 7 1.74 17.07 6.72
N LYS A 8 2.00 17.36 5.43
CA LYS A 8 2.11 16.36 4.36
C LYS A 8 3.05 15.25 4.82
N VAL A 9 2.54 14.03 4.92
CA VAL A 9 3.38 12.84 5.10
C VAL A 9 3.61 12.31 3.70
N ILE A 10 4.68 12.80 3.08
CA ILE A 10 5.27 12.15 1.93
C ILE A 10 6.02 10.96 2.51
N CYS A 11 5.86 9.78 1.92
CA CYS A 11 6.73 8.64 2.15
C CYS A 11 8.18 9.14 2.01
N ILE A 12 8.87 9.35 3.14
CA ILE A 12 10.26 9.79 3.14
C ILE A 12 11.02 8.51 2.88
N VAL A 13 11.25 8.20 1.61
CA VAL A 13 12.13 7.10 1.28
C VAL A 13 13.51 7.49 1.77
N ALA A 14 13.94 6.87 2.87
CA ALA A 14 15.30 7.00 3.38
C ALA A 14 16.23 6.24 2.42
N SER A 15 16.47 6.81 1.24
CA SER A 15 17.42 6.31 0.26
C SER A 15 18.08 7.50 -0.43
N LEU A 16 19.21 7.90 0.17
CA LEU A 16 20.28 8.76 -0.32
C LEU A 16 19.90 9.82 -1.39
N LEU A 17 19.86 11.08 -0.96
CA LEU A 17 20.49 12.13 -1.78
C LEU A 17 21.97 11.76 -1.91
N VAL A 18 22.38 11.17 -3.04
CA VAL A 18 23.80 11.16 -3.40
C VAL A 18 24.15 12.58 -3.82
N LEU A 19 24.63 13.39 -2.88
CA LEU A 19 25.46 14.54 -3.22
C LEU A 19 26.72 13.97 -3.85
N SER A 20 26.89 14.24 -5.14
CA SER A 20 28.06 13.85 -5.90
C SER A 20 29.28 14.62 -5.37
N THR A 21 30.13 13.95 -4.60
CA THR A 21 31.51 14.37 -4.36
C THR A 21 32.43 13.30 -4.91
N THR A 22 33.18 13.68 -5.93
CA THR A 22 34.34 12.93 -6.45
C THR A 22 35.42 12.84 -5.38
N ILE A 23 36.05 11.66 -5.23
CA ILE A 23 37.50 11.40 -5.02
C ILE A 23 37.75 9.87 -5.08
N LEU A 24 38.95 9.51 -5.55
CA LEU A 24 39.38 8.25 -6.15
C LEU A 24 39.59 7.01 -5.22
N SER A 25 39.45 5.83 -5.87
CA SER A 25 40.28 4.61 -5.81
C SER A 25 40.48 3.84 -4.49
N SER A 26 39.94 2.61 -4.41
CA SER A 26 40.71 1.36 -4.63
C SER A 26 39.78 0.13 -4.54
N SER A 27 40.21 -0.98 -5.14
CA SER A 27 39.43 -2.14 -5.57
C SER A 27 39.05 -3.13 -4.48
N SER A 28 37.77 -3.52 -4.44
CA SER A 28 37.34 -4.91 -4.19
C SER A 28 35.93 -5.13 -4.75
N VAL A 29 35.81 -6.19 -5.54
CA VAL A 29 34.62 -6.63 -6.26
C VAL A 29 33.49 -6.98 -5.29
N GLU A 30 32.50 -6.11 -5.16
CA GLU A 30 31.14 -6.49 -4.79
C GLU A 30 30.21 -6.08 -5.92
N ASN A 31 29.72 -7.09 -6.64
CA ASN A 31 28.75 -6.96 -7.71
C ASN A 31 27.36 -6.70 -7.09
N ARG A 32 27.20 -5.56 -6.41
CA ARG A 32 25.89 -5.02 -6.04
C ARG A 32 25.34 -4.40 -7.31
N ALA A 33 24.43 -5.14 -7.95
CA ALA A 33 23.62 -4.60 -9.03
C ALA A 33 23.15 -3.20 -8.63
N THR A 34 23.70 -2.19 -9.29
CA THR A 34 23.30 -0.80 -9.10
C THR A 34 21.79 -0.76 -9.32
N LYS A 35 21.01 -0.50 -8.26
CA LYS A 35 19.55 -0.30 -8.32
C LYS A 35 19.31 0.92 -9.22
N LYS A 36 19.29 0.69 -10.53
CA LYS A 36 19.02 1.72 -11.53
C LYS A 36 17.52 1.93 -11.53
N HIS A 37 17.06 2.86 -10.70
CA HIS A 37 15.65 3.25 -10.66
C HIS A 37 15.21 3.64 -12.08
N PRO A 38 14.06 3.12 -12.57
CA PRO A 38 13.54 3.58 -13.83
C PRO A 38 13.22 5.07 -13.74
N LYS A 39 13.71 5.77 -14.77
CA LYS A 39 13.22 7.04 -15.34
C LYS A 39 11.70 7.14 -15.09
N LEU A 40 11.24 8.14 -14.32
CA LEU A 40 9.83 8.51 -13.99
C LEU A 40 9.27 7.93 -12.66
N ILE A 41 9.16 8.78 -11.62
CA ILE A 41 8.51 8.43 -10.34
C ILE A 41 7.02 8.80 -10.39
N ARG A 42 6.14 7.89 -9.96
CA ARG A 42 4.70 8.18 -9.83
C ARG A 42 4.32 8.46 -8.40
N THR A 43 3.73 9.62 -8.14
CA THR A 43 3.15 9.95 -6.83
C THR A 43 1.63 9.76 -6.89
N VAL A 44 1.10 8.88 -6.05
CA VAL A 44 -0.33 8.63 -5.88
C VAL A 44 -0.81 9.23 -4.55
N THR A 45 -2.05 9.70 -4.51
CA THR A 45 -2.65 10.33 -3.34
C THR A 45 -3.47 9.33 -2.52
N VAL A 46 -3.29 9.35 -1.20
CA VAL A 46 -3.94 8.42 -0.28
C VAL A 46 -4.84 9.14 0.71
N LEU A 47 -6.07 8.65 0.82
CA LEU A 47 -6.92 8.80 2.00
C LEU A 47 -6.88 7.51 2.80
N LEU A 48 -6.37 7.59 4.03
CA LEU A 48 -6.34 6.47 4.96
C LEU A 48 -7.43 6.67 6.02
N VAL A 49 -8.30 5.69 6.24
CA VAL A 49 -9.34 5.76 7.27
C VAL A 49 -9.23 4.57 8.21
N VAL A 50 -9.52 4.81 9.49
CA VAL A 50 -9.29 3.83 10.56
C VAL A 50 -10.56 3.71 11.38
N ASP A 51 -11.02 2.48 11.57
CA ASP A 51 -12.22 2.17 12.35
C ASP A 51 -12.10 2.50 13.84
N GLU A 52 -13.18 2.38 14.58
CA GLU A 52 -13.28 2.63 16.01
C GLU A 52 -12.59 1.57 16.85
N GLU A 53 -12.65 0.31 16.46
CA GLU A 53 -12.04 -0.81 17.17
C GLU A 53 -10.52 -0.68 17.17
N TYR A 54 -9.90 -0.43 16.00
CA TYR A 54 -8.46 -0.24 15.90
C TYR A 54 -8.01 0.99 16.70
N ARG A 55 -8.77 2.09 16.60
CA ARG A 55 -8.49 3.31 17.36
C ARG A 55 -8.67 3.12 18.86
N GLY A 56 -9.60 2.26 19.28
CA GLY A 56 -9.82 1.89 20.67
C GLY A 56 -8.69 1.03 21.23
N ASN A 57 -8.16 0.12 20.43
CA ASN A 57 -7.04 -0.76 20.80
C ASN A 57 -5.70 -0.03 20.86
N PHE A 58 -5.53 1.05 20.06
CA PHE A 58 -4.24 1.73 19.91
C PHE A 58 -4.34 3.25 20.07
N PRO A 59 -3.99 3.82 21.24
CA PRO A 59 -4.02 5.28 21.45
C PRO A 59 -3.15 6.06 20.46
N ASP A 60 -2.05 5.47 19.99
CA ASP A 60 -1.10 6.03 19.03
C ASP A 60 -1.42 5.63 17.57
N TRP A 61 -2.63 5.15 17.29
CA TRP A 61 -3.05 4.61 15.99
C TRP A 61 -2.62 5.46 14.79
N LYS A 62 -2.65 6.80 14.89
CA LYS A 62 -2.24 7.71 13.80
C LYS A 62 -0.79 7.49 13.36
N GLN A 63 0.12 7.25 14.30
CA GLN A 63 1.51 6.99 13.97
C GLN A 63 1.67 5.56 13.44
N ARG A 64 0.97 4.60 14.02
CA ARG A 64 1.00 3.20 13.58
C ARG A 64 0.55 3.03 12.14
N VAL A 65 -0.58 3.63 11.76
CA VAL A 65 -1.08 3.52 10.38
C VAL A 65 -0.20 4.25 9.36
N LYS A 66 0.48 5.33 9.77
CA LYS A 66 1.52 5.95 8.94
C LYS A 66 2.71 5.02 8.74
N ASN A 67 3.16 4.33 9.79
CA ASN A 67 4.27 3.38 9.69
C ASN A 67 3.90 2.16 8.83
N ILE A 68 2.65 1.69 8.91
CA ILE A 68 2.11 0.62 8.05
C ILE A 68 2.15 1.07 6.58
N LEU A 69 1.62 2.25 6.27
CA LEU A 69 1.64 2.79 4.92
C LEU A 69 3.07 3.04 4.41
N ASN A 70 3.97 3.51 5.28
CA ASN A 70 5.36 3.78 4.89
C ASN A 70 6.09 2.49 4.49
N GLN A 71 5.95 1.42 5.27
CA GLN A 71 6.55 0.11 4.93
C GLN A 71 6.00 -0.45 3.62
N ALA A 72 4.68 -0.36 3.39
CA ALA A 72 4.10 -0.78 2.12
C ALA A 72 4.61 0.09 0.96
N CYS A 73 4.66 1.41 1.15
CA CYS A 73 5.17 2.36 0.18
C CYS A 73 6.63 2.08 -0.20
N GLU A 74 7.51 1.75 0.75
CA GLU A 74 8.92 1.44 0.49
C GLU A 74 9.06 0.30 -0.53
N ILE A 75 8.28 -0.78 -0.39
CA ILE A 75 8.29 -1.90 -1.35
C ILE A 75 7.88 -1.44 -2.75
N PHE A 76 6.77 -0.71 -2.87
CA PHE A 76 6.30 -0.20 -4.16
C PHE A 76 7.25 0.83 -4.78
N TYR A 77 7.89 1.67 -3.97
CA TYR A 77 8.87 2.62 -4.46
C TYR A 77 10.11 1.90 -5.00
N GLU A 78 10.68 0.97 -4.21
CA GLU A 78 11.90 0.27 -4.59
C GLU A 78 11.73 -0.56 -5.86
N GLN A 79 10.57 -1.20 -6.03
CA GLN A 79 10.34 -2.17 -7.10
C GLN A 79 9.58 -1.60 -8.30
N HIS A 80 8.76 -0.56 -8.08
CA HIS A 80 7.88 0.01 -9.11
C HIS A 80 7.98 1.53 -9.25
N SER A 81 8.78 2.23 -8.44
CA SER A 81 8.89 3.70 -8.45
C SER A 81 7.54 4.41 -8.23
N ILE A 82 6.70 3.83 -7.36
CA ILE A 82 5.41 4.37 -6.94
C ILE A 82 5.53 4.87 -5.50
N ILE A 83 5.16 6.14 -5.27
CA ILE A 83 5.13 6.79 -3.97
C ILE A 83 3.68 7.01 -3.55
N PHE A 84 3.31 6.51 -2.37
CA PHE A 84 2.03 6.77 -1.74
C PHE A 84 2.13 8.04 -0.85
N GLU A 85 1.56 9.15 -1.32
CA GLU A 85 1.49 10.40 -0.57
C GLU A 85 0.22 10.45 0.28
N LEU A 86 0.38 10.39 1.61
CA LEU A 86 -0.74 10.47 2.54
C LEU A 86 -1.25 11.90 2.65
N LYS A 87 -2.43 12.16 2.07
CA LYS A 87 -3.07 13.47 2.04
C LYS A 87 -4.01 13.69 3.22
N ALA A 88 -4.71 12.64 3.65
CA ALA A 88 -5.71 12.72 4.70
C ALA A 88 -5.77 11.44 5.52
N ILE A 89 -6.04 11.61 6.83
CA ILE A 89 -6.39 10.51 7.74
C ILE A 89 -7.81 10.75 8.29
N GLY A 90 -8.69 9.78 8.14
CA GLY A 90 -10.07 9.81 8.64
C GLY A 90 -10.30 8.86 9.82
N LYS A 91 -11.27 9.21 10.67
CA LYS A 91 -11.86 8.29 11.64
C LYS A 91 -13.14 7.74 11.04
N TRP A 92 -13.19 6.44 10.85
CA TRP A 92 -14.37 5.71 10.39
C TRP A 92 -14.99 4.99 11.59
N ASN A 93 -16.31 4.87 11.57
CA ASN A 93 -17.03 3.94 12.42
C ASN A 93 -17.56 2.84 11.49
N SER A 94 -16.92 1.66 11.50
CA SER A 94 -17.29 0.53 10.64
C SER A 94 -18.61 -0.07 11.06
N ASN A 95 -19.36 -0.57 10.09
CA ASN A 95 -20.59 -1.30 10.32
C ASN A 95 -20.64 -2.51 9.39
N GLY A 96 -21.07 -3.65 9.92
CA GLY A 96 -21.31 -4.87 9.15
C GLY A 96 -21.08 -6.12 9.99
N ASN A 97 -21.70 -7.23 9.58
CA ASN A 97 -21.58 -8.53 10.24
C ASN A 97 -20.67 -9.50 9.45
N SER A 98 -19.97 -9.00 8.44
CA SER A 98 -19.00 -9.75 7.65
C SER A 98 -17.96 -8.83 7.02
N ALA A 99 -16.82 -9.39 6.63
CA ALA A 99 -15.75 -8.65 5.96
C ALA A 99 -16.25 -7.91 4.69
N LYS A 100 -17.15 -8.54 3.92
CA LYS A 100 -17.76 -7.94 2.73
C LYS A 100 -18.68 -6.77 3.06
N GLU A 101 -19.49 -6.87 4.11
CA GLU A 101 -20.37 -5.79 4.55
C GLU A 101 -19.55 -4.59 5.04
N ILE A 102 -18.52 -4.83 5.85
CA ILE A 102 -17.61 -3.81 6.37
C ILE A 102 -16.87 -3.12 5.22
N PHE A 103 -16.37 -3.87 4.24
CA PHE A 103 -15.75 -3.30 3.03
C PHE A 103 -16.74 -2.43 2.23
N ASN A 104 -18.00 -2.86 2.12
CA ASN A 104 -19.03 -2.08 1.43
C ASN A 104 -19.40 -0.80 2.20
N ASP A 105 -19.42 -0.84 3.53
CA ASP A 105 -19.62 0.33 4.39
C ASP A 105 -18.51 1.37 4.19
N LEU A 106 -17.24 0.92 4.17
CA LEU A 106 -16.08 1.75 3.84
C LEU A 106 -16.27 2.45 2.49
N ASN A 107 -16.58 1.66 1.45
CA ASN A 107 -16.78 2.16 0.10
C ASN A 107 -17.89 3.22 0.04
N THR A 108 -19.03 2.95 0.66
CA THR A 108 -20.20 3.84 0.63
C THR A 108 -19.95 5.15 1.36
N LYS A 109 -19.29 5.11 2.52
CA LYS A 109 -19.08 6.30 3.36
C LYS A 109 -17.92 7.18 2.87
N TRP A 110 -16.87 6.58 2.29
CA TRP A 110 -15.61 7.26 2.03
C TRP A 110 -15.20 7.33 0.56
N ASN A 111 -15.69 6.46 -0.33
CA ASN A 111 -15.35 6.50 -1.77
C ASN A 111 -16.16 7.56 -2.55
N LYS A 112 -16.21 8.75 -1.97
CA LYS A 112 -16.80 9.98 -2.51
C LYS A 112 -15.81 11.13 -2.56
N TYR A 113 -14.60 10.91 -2.06
CA TYR A 113 -13.52 11.89 -2.08
C TYR A 113 -12.52 11.52 -3.17
N ASP A 114 -12.00 12.52 -3.86
CA ASP A 114 -11.13 12.33 -5.02
C ASP A 114 -9.67 12.12 -4.60
N PHE A 115 -9.36 10.88 -4.22
CA PHE A 115 -8.00 10.38 -4.03
C PHE A 115 -7.71 9.25 -5.02
N ASP A 116 -6.44 8.97 -5.30
CA ASP A 116 -6.08 7.80 -6.09
C ASP A 116 -6.40 6.51 -5.32
N PHE A 117 -6.16 6.50 -4.01
CA PHE A 117 -6.39 5.35 -3.13
C PHE A 117 -7.17 5.73 -1.87
N LEU A 118 -8.16 4.89 -1.54
CA LEU A 118 -8.86 4.82 -0.26
C LEU A 118 -8.41 3.54 0.46
N ILE A 119 -7.70 3.71 1.57
CA ILE A 119 -7.18 2.60 2.38
C ILE A 119 -7.91 2.60 3.71
N GLY A 120 -8.58 1.49 4.03
CA GLY A 120 -9.14 1.23 5.34
C GLY A 120 -8.22 0.35 6.19
N ILE A 121 -8.16 0.61 7.49
CA ILE A 121 -7.58 -0.28 8.49
C ILE A 121 -8.63 -0.55 9.56
N THR A 122 -8.84 -1.82 9.88
CA THR A 122 -9.88 -2.27 10.83
C THR A 122 -9.33 -3.22 11.90
N ALA A 123 -9.93 -3.22 13.09
CA ALA A 123 -9.80 -4.28 14.08
C ALA A 123 -11.18 -4.88 14.46
N ASP A 124 -12.19 -4.69 13.60
CA ASP A 124 -13.53 -5.24 13.76
C ASP A 124 -13.48 -6.78 13.70
N SER A 125 -14.00 -7.43 14.74
CA SER A 125 -14.03 -8.90 14.86
C SER A 125 -14.87 -9.59 13.79
N ASN A 126 -15.79 -8.87 13.14
CA ASN A 126 -16.59 -9.40 12.02
C ASN A 126 -15.81 -9.36 10.69
N PHE A 127 -14.64 -8.70 10.65
CA PHE A 127 -13.72 -8.75 9.52
C PHE A 127 -12.76 -9.94 9.66
N ASN A 128 -13.23 -11.13 9.29
CA ASN A 128 -12.52 -12.40 9.45
C ASN A 128 -11.51 -12.73 8.33
N GLU A 129 -10.99 -11.72 7.64
CA GLU A 129 -10.02 -11.84 6.54
C GLU A 129 -8.78 -10.99 6.85
N ALA A 130 -7.64 -11.29 6.22
CA ALA A 130 -6.45 -10.44 6.33
C ALA A 130 -6.64 -9.08 5.62
N GLY A 131 -7.40 -9.09 4.53
CA GLY A 131 -7.75 -7.90 3.77
C GLY A 131 -8.76 -8.22 2.65
N ILE A 132 -9.34 -7.17 2.09
CA ILE A 132 -10.19 -7.19 0.92
C ILE A 132 -9.88 -5.94 0.09
N ALA A 133 -9.74 -6.11 -1.21
CA ALA A 133 -9.57 -5.01 -2.16
C ALA A 133 -10.40 -5.23 -3.42
N LYS A 134 -10.70 -4.12 -4.10
CA LYS A 134 -11.29 -4.20 -5.43
C LYS A 134 -10.19 -4.47 -6.46
N ILE A 135 -10.42 -5.46 -7.31
CA ILE A 135 -9.60 -5.75 -8.49
C ILE A 135 -10.16 -4.94 -9.67
N TYR A 136 -9.29 -4.22 -10.37
CA TYR A 136 -9.66 -3.38 -11.50
C TYR A 136 -9.08 -3.92 -12.81
N HIS A 137 -9.91 -3.98 -13.85
CA HIS A 137 -9.50 -4.37 -15.20
C HIS A 137 -9.18 -3.17 -16.11
N PHE A 138 -9.50 -1.97 -15.65
CA PHE A 138 -9.31 -0.68 -16.31
C PHE A 138 -9.11 0.41 -15.24
N PRO A 139 -8.55 1.60 -15.59
CA PRO A 139 -8.40 2.68 -14.62
C PRO A 139 -9.73 2.98 -13.91
N PRO A 140 -9.76 3.04 -12.57
CA PRO A 140 -11.00 3.31 -11.87
C PRO A 140 -11.45 4.76 -12.04
N SER A 141 -12.77 4.96 -12.08
CA SER A 141 -13.38 6.30 -12.13
C SER A 141 -13.43 7.00 -10.76
N LYS A 142 -13.01 6.31 -9.70
CA LYS A 142 -12.96 6.75 -8.31
C LYS A 142 -11.69 6.20 -7.67
N SER A 143 -11.51 6.45 -6.37
CA SER A 143 -10.42 5.86 -5.60
C SER A 143 -10.39 4.34 -5.74
N ALA A 144 -9.19 3.81 -5.96
CA ALA A 144 -8.90 2.42 -5.74
C ALA A 144 -9.05 2.10 -4.25
N ILE A 145 -9.74 1.01 -3.91
CA ILE A 145 -10.13 0.73 -2.53
C ILE A 145 -9.53 -0.58 -2.02
N SER A 146 -8.96 -0.51 -0.81
CA SER A 146 -8.40 -1.63 -0.06
C SER A 146 -8.75 -1.48 1.42
N LEU A 147 -9.00 -2.58 2.10
CA LEU A 147 -9.23 -2.67 3.53
C LEU A 147 -8.39 -3.82 4.08
N VAL A 148 -7.66 -3.57 5.17
CA VAL A 148 -6.89 -4.62 5.87
C VAL A 148 -7.28 -4.66 7.34
N SER A 149 -7.30 -5.85 7.91
CA SER A 149 -7.41 -6.03 9.35
C SER A 149 -6.06 -5.84 10.04
N ASP A 150 -6.06 -5.59 11.35
CA ASP A 150 -4.83 -5.58 12.13
C ASP A 150 -4.21 -6.98 12.22
N GLN A 151 -3.06 -7.14 11.56
CA GLN A 151 -2.22 -8.34 11.59
C GLN A 151 -0.97 -8.12 12.46
N GLY A 152 -1.03 -7.16 13.40
CA GLY A 152 0.08 -6.77 14.26
C GLY A 152 1.25 -6.19 13.45
N SER A 153 2.46 -6.73 13.64
CA SER A 153 3.65 -6.27 12.90
C SER A 153 3.62 -6.59 11.41
N ARG A 154 2.67 -7.42 10.95
CA ARG A 154 2.54 -7.87 9.56
C ARG A 154 1.46 -7.13 8.77
N THR A 155 0.73 -6.18 9.38
CA THR A 155 -0.37 -5.45 8.72
C THR A 155 0.05 -4.78 7.42
N TRP A 156 1.29 -4.29 7.33
CA TRP A 156 1.81 -3.69 6.10
C TRP A 156 1.94 -4.67 4.94
N ARG A 157 2.14 -5.97 5.22
CA ARG A 157 2.24 -7.01 4.17
C ARG A 157 0.87 -7.33 3.59
N ALA A 158 -0.15 -7.44 4.44
CA ALA A 158 -1.53 -7.49 4.00
C ALA A 158 -1.86 -6.24 3.16
N LEU A 159 -1.39 -5.06 3.58
CA LEU A 159 -1.60 -3.85 2.78
C LEU A 159 -0.90 -3.90 1.41
N VAL A 160 0.32 -4.44 1.31
CA VAL A 160 0.99 -4.64 0.02
C VAL A 160 0.17 -5.57 -0.88
N HIS A 161 -0.35 -6.67 -0.33
CA HIS A 161 -1.22 -7.61 -1.03
C HIS A 161 -2.49 -6.91 -1.55
N GLU A 162 -3.20 -6.19 -0.68
CA GLU A 162 -4.45 -5.52 -1.06
C GLU A 162 -4.25 -4.36 -2.05
N LEU A 163 -3.17 -3.60 -1.91
CA LEU A 163 -2.82 -2.55 -2.88
C LEU A 163 -2.48 -3.16 -4.24
N SER A 164 -1.90 -4.35 -4.27
CA SER A 164 -1.56 -5.04 -5.51
C SER A 164 -2.80 -5.43 -6.31
N HIS A 165 -3.88 -5.86 -5.65
CA HIS A 165 -5.19 -6.07 -6.29
C HIS A 165 -5.71 -4.81 -7.00
N ASN A 166 -5.47 -3.63 -6.44
CA ASN A 166 -5.87 -2.38 -7.08
C ASN A 166 -5.15 -2.12 -8.41
N PHE A 167 -3.98 -2.72 -8.65
CA PHE A 167 -3.31 -2.72 -9.95
C PHE A 167 -3.80 -3.85 -10.88
N GLY A 168 -4.89 -4.54 -10.53
CA GLY A 168 -5.53 -5.57 -11.35
C GLY A 168 -4.97 -6.97 -11.17
N LEU A 169 -4.19 -7.21 -10.12
CA LEU A 169 -3.58 -8.52 -9.87
C LEU A 169 -4.63 -9.48 -9.30
N ASN A 170 -4.60 -10.73 -9.75
CA ASN A 170 -5.29 -11.84 -9.10
C ASN A 170 -4.31 -12.55 -8.17
N HIS A 171 -4.79 -13.54 -7.41
CA HIS A 171 -3.90 -14.40 -6.65
C HIS A 171 -3.05 -15.29 -7.55
N ASP A 172 -1.89 -15.70 -7.04
CA ASP A 172 -1.25 -16.91 -7.51
C ASP A 172 -2.18 -18.12 -7.33
N LYS A 173 -1.90 -19.22 -8.05
CA LYS A 173 -2.64 -20.46 -7.85
C LYS A 173 -2.59 -20.89 -6.38
N GLU A 174 -3.75 -21.31 -5.87
CA GLU A 174 -3.85 -21.89 -4.54
C GLU A 174 -2.84 -23.04 -4.37
N ASN A 175 -2.19 -23.08 -3.20
CA ASN A 175 -1.16 -24.07 -2.85
C ASN A 175 0.16 -24.01 -3.64
N SER A 176 0.39 -22.98 -4.46
CA SER A 176 1.72 -22.73 -5.00
C SER A 176 2.69 -22.26 -3.90
N ASN A 177 3.96 -22.65 -4.01
CA ASN A 177 5.04 -22.18 -3.12
C ASN A 177 5.84 -21.04 -3.75
N VAL A 178 5.24 -20.32 -4.70
CA VAL A 178 5.87 -19.17 -5.36
C VAL A 178 5.99 -18.06 -4.33
N GLU A 179 7.20 -17.57 -4.10
CA GLU A 179 7.41 -16.40 -3.26
C GLU A 179 6.83 -15.16 -3.95
N CYS A 180 5.62 -14.78 -3.53
CA CYS A 180 4.91 -13.65 -4.08
C CYS A 180 4.03 -12.98 -3.01
N PHE A 181 3.92 -11.65 -3.07
CA PHE A 181 2.92 -10.93 -2.30
C PHE A 181 1.49 -11.36 -2.61
N MET A 182 1.18 -11.88 -3.82
CA MET A 182 -0.17 -12.32 -4.23
C MET A 182 -0.51 -13.77 -3.87
N ASN A 183 0.34 -14.44 -3.10
CA ASN A 183 0.14 -15.82 -2.70
C ASN A 183 -0.32 -15.90 -1.24
N TYR A 184 -1.43 -16.60 -1.00
CA TYR A 184 -2.03 -16.79 0.32
C TYR A 184 -1.06 -17.30 1.40
N ARG A 185 -0.11 -18.17 1.01
CA ARG A 185 0.86 -18.78 1.95
C ARG A 185 2.08 -17.90 2.15
N THR A 186 2.55 -17.22 1.10
CA THR A 186 3.84 -16.52 1.13
C THR A 186 3.76 -15.03 1.38
N MET A 187 2.57 -14.41 1.29
CA MET A 187 2.43 -12.94 1.40
C MET A 187 3.05 -12.34 2.66
N TYR A 188 3.13 -13.10 3.75
CA TYR A 188 3.69 -12.65 5.03
C TYR A 188 5.23 -12.69 5.13
N TYR A 189 5.92 -13.28 4.17
CA TYR A 189 7.38 -13.35 4.15
C TYR A 189 7.99 -13.06 2.78
N ALA A 190 7.18 -13.00 1.72
CA ALA A 190 7.65 -12.61 0.40
C ALA A 190 8.31 -11.23 0.42
N GLY A 191 9.40 -11.10 -0.34
CA GLY A 191 10.06 -9.83 -0.61
C GLY A 191 9.64 -9.17 -1.92
N THR A 192 8.87 -9.86 -2.77
CA THR A 192 8.61 -9.45 -4.17
C THR A 192 7.28 -9.99 -4.70
N TRP A 193 6.91 -9.54 -5.90
CA TRP A 193 5.94 -10.19 -6.77
C TRP A 193 6.61 -11.21 -7.68
N ASP A 194 5.84 -12.18 -8.18
CA ASP A 194 6.30 -13.05 -9.26
C ASP A 194 6.46 -12.22 -10.54
N ARG A 195 7.06 -12.81 -11.59
CA ARG A 195 7.33 -12.09 -12.84
C ARG A 195 6.06 -11.53 -13.50
N SER A 196 4.93 -12.23 -13.38
CA SER A 196 3.70 -11.86 -14.07
C SER A 196 3.01 -10.68 -13.38
N HIS A 197 2.85 -10.75 -12.06
CA HIS A 197 2.34 -9.72 -11.18
C HIS A 197 3.22 -8.46 -11.22
N PHE A 198 4.54 -8.62 -11.15
CA PHE A 198 5.48 -7.49 -11.20
C PHE A 198 5.30 -6.67 -12.49
N ARG A 199 5.16 -7.34 -13.64
CA ARG A 199 4.92 -6.68 -14.94
C ARG A 199 3.56 -6.02 -15.01
N LEU A 200 2.54 -6.61 -14.40
CA LEU A 200 1.19 -6.07 -14.41
C LEU A 200 1.11 -4.77 -13.61
N ILE A 201 1.80 -4.68 -12.46
CA ILE A 201 1.93 -3.42 -11.71
C ILE A 201 2.59 -2.35 -12.58
N ILE A 202 3.71 -2.64 -13.23
CA ILE A 202 4.38 -1.69 -14.13
C ILE A 202 3.45 -1.22 -15.26
N LYS A 203 2.69 -2.13 -15.86
CA LYS A 203 1.74 -1.80 -16.94
C LYS A 203 0.64 -0.86 -16.45
N ASN A 204 0.13 -1.10 -15.25
CA ASN A 204 -1.07 -0.45 -14.72
C ASN A 204 -0.76 0.72 -13.78
N GLN A 205 0.50 0.97 -13.42
CA GLN A 205 0.87 2.10 -12.53
C GLN A 205 0.41 3.46 -13.06
N LYS A 206 0.27 3.60 -14.39
CA LYS A 206 -0.22 4.82 -15.05
C LYS A 206 -1.70 5.11 -14.82
N TRP A 207 -2.45 4.17 -14.25
CA TRP A 207 -3.85 4.39 -13.87
C TRP A 207 -3.97 5.41 -12.74
N TYR A 208 -2.91 5.61 -11.98
CA TYR A 208 -2.92 6.38 -10.75
C TYR A 208 -1.88 7.49 -10.77
N GLY A 209 -2.22 8.57 -10.08
CA GLY A 209 -1.31 9.63 -9.72
C GLY A 209 -0.67 10.36 -10.89
N THR A 210 0.29 11.21 -10.54
CA THR A 210 1.03 12.03 -11.48
C THR A 210 2.50 11.64 -11.49
N VAL A 211 3.12 11.82 -12.65
CA VAL A 211 4.57 11.81 -12.77
C VAL A 211 5.14 13.03 -12.08
N LYS A 212 6.24 12.85 -11.33
CA LYS A 212 7.13 13.94 -10.95
C LYS A 212 8.53 13.70 -11.50
#